data_AF-A0AAJ1BCN7-F1
#
_entry.id   AF-A0AAJ1BCN7-F1
#
_cell.length_a   1.000
_cell.length_b   1.000
_cell.length_c   1.000
_cell.angle_alpha   90.00
_cell.angle_beta   90.00
_cell.angle_gamma   90.00
#
_symmetry.space_group_name_H-M   'P 1'
#
loop_
_entity.id
_entity.type
_entity.pdbx_description
1 polymer ?
#
loop_
_entity_poly.entity_id
_entity_poly.type
_entity_poly.pdbx_seq_one_letter_code
_entity_poly.pdbx_strand_id
1 'polypeptide(L)' 'MAHARAQGRVAGPKPKLDQEQAQIAKELIEGGKSVSAVARTFNVSRPTIYRALKRIEADA' A
#
# COMPACT_ATOMS: atom_id res chain seq x y z
N MET A 1 -9.10 3.17 22.10
CA MET A 1 -8.77 2.94 20.66
C MET A 1 -9.30 1.61 20.10
N ALA A 2 -10.25 0.94 20.77
CA ALA A 2 -10.83 -0.32 20.30
C ALA A 2 -12.16 -0.14 19.51
N HIS A 3 -12.97 0.87 19.86
CA HIS A 3 -14.30 1.07 19.26
C HIS A 3 -14.31 1.56 17.80
N ALA A 4 -13.27 2.23 17.31
CA ALA A 4 -13.24 2.74 15.94
C ALA A 4 -13.08 1.62 14.89
N ARG A 5 -12.33 0.56 15.23
CA ARG A 5 -12.11 -0.59 14.35
C ARG A 5 -13.39 -1.39 14.10
N ALA A 6 -14.31 -1.40 15.07
CA ALA A 6 -15.61 -2.08 14.97
C ALA A 6 -16.60 -1.40 13.99
N GLN A 7 -16.32 -0.18 13.54
CA GLN A 7 -17.19 0.61 12.65
C GLN A 7 -16.62 0.77 11.23
N GLY A 8 -15.56 0.03 10.87
CA GLY A 8 -14.94 0.08 9.54
C GLY A 8 -14.22 1.40 9.20
N ARG A 9 -14.15 2.33 10.15
CA ARG A 9 -13.47 3.63 9.95
C ARG A 9 -12.02 3.51 10.38
N VAL A 10 -11.12 3.44 9.39
CA VAL A 10 -9.68 3.58 9.63
C VAL A 10 -9.41 5.04 9.99
N ALA A 11 -9.06 5.30 11.25
CA ALA A 11 -8.64 6.63 11.68
C ALA A 11 -7.26 6.95 11.08
N GLY A 12 -7.16 8.02 10.30
CA GLY A 12 -5.91 8.51 9.73
C GLY A 12 -6.05 9.05 8.31
N PRO A 13 -4.99 9.65 7.75
CA PRO A 13 -4.97 10.12 6.36
C PRO A 13 -5.20 8.95 5.39
N LYS A 14 -5.98 9.18 4.33
CA LYS A 14 -6.13 8.20 3.24
C LYS A 14 -4.76 7.85 2.67
N PRO A 15 -4.41 6.56 2.53
CA PRO A 15 -3.16 6.15 1.89
C PRO A 15 -3.03 6.72 0.47
N LYS A 16 -1.79 6.99 0.05
CA LYS A 16 -1.48 7.49 -1.29
C LYS A 16 -1.74 6.48 -2.42
N LEU A 17 -1.73 5.20 -2.08
CA LEU A 17 -2.11 4.10 -2.97
C LEU A 17 -3.33 3.42 -2.37
N ASP A 18 -4.38 3.24 -3.15
CA ASP A 18 -5.54 2.43 -2.76
C ASP A 18 -5.18 0.93 -2.66
N GLN A 19 -6.16 0.05 -2.46
CA GLN A 19 -5.91 -1.38 -2.29
C GLN A 19 -5.52 -2.05 -3.62
N GLU A 20 -6.19 -1.69 -4.71
CA GLU A 20 -5.93 -2.23 -6.05
C GLU A 20 -4.55 -1.81 -6.56
N GLN A 21 -4.20 -0.53 -6.42
CA GLN A 21 -2.87 0.00 -6.75
C GLN A 21 -1.77 -0.66 -5.91
N ALA A 22 -2.04 -0.93 -4.63
CA ALA A 22 -1.08 -1.61 -3.78
C ALA A 22 -0.87 -3.07 -4.25
N GLN A 23 -1.93 -3.76 -4.65
CA GLN A 23 -1.87 -5.12 -5.19
C GLN A 23 -1.11 -5.17 -6.51
N ILE A 24 -1.39 -4.25 -7.44
CA ILE A 24 -0.63 -4.10 -8.69
C ILE A 24 0.84 -3.78 -8.39
N ALA A 25 1.14 -2.92 -7.42
CA ALA A 25 2.51 -2.62 -7.03
C ALA A 25 3.24 -3.86 -6.50
N LYS A 26 2.55 -4.74 -5.75
CA LYS A 26 3.08 -6.03 -5.29
C LYS A 26 3.39 -6.94 -6.45
N GLU A 27 2.45 -7.13 -7.37
CA GLU A 27 2.61 -7.99 -8.56
C GLU A 27 3.76 -7.53 -9.46
N LEU A 28 3.93 -6.21 -9.64
CA LEU A 28 5.05 -5.68 -10.41
C LEU A 28 6.41 -5.99 -9.77
N ILE A 29 6.49 -5.98 -8.43
CA ILE A 29 7.71 -6.31 -7.68
C ILE A 29 7.99 -7.81 -7.75
N GLU A 30 6.96 -8.64 -7.57
CA GLU A 30 7.06 -10.10 -7.72
C GLU A 30 7.43 -10.50 -9.16
N GLY A 31 6.97 -9.74 -10.15
CA GLY A 31 7.37 -9.83 -11.56
C GLY A 31 8.78 -9.28 -11.85
N GLY A 32 9.57 -8.94 -10.83
CA GLY A 32 10.98 -8.59 -10.95
C GLY A 32 11.27 -7.09 -11.16
N LYS A 33 10.27 -6.20 -11.15
CA LYS A 33 10.55 -4.75 -11.19
C LYS A 33 11.13 -4.28 -9.86
N SER A 34 12.16 -3.44 -9.95
CA SER A 34 12.70 -2.80 -8.75
C SER A 34 11.67 -1.88 -8.07
N VAL A 35 11.72 -1.78 -6.74
CA VAL A 35 10.88 -0.87 -5.95
C VAL A 35 11.00 0.58 -6.42
N SER A 36 12.19 1.02 -6.85
CA SER A 36 12.40 2.36 -7.43
C SER A 36 11.60 2.58 -8.72
N ALA A 37 11.56 1.57 -9.59
CA ALA A 37 10.83 1.67 -10.85
C ALA A 37 9.32 1.73 -10.59
N VAL A 38 8.82 0.88 -9.70
CA VAL A 38 7.41 0.86 -9.31
C VAL A 38 7.00 2.18 -8.64
N ALA A 39 7.84 2.71 -7.74
CA ALA A 39 7.61 4.02 -7.12
C ALA A 39 7.46 5.15 -8.16
N ARG A 40 8.29 5.15 -9.20
CA ARG A 40 8.17 6.11 -10.32
C ARG A 40 6.89 5.91 -11.12
N THR A 41 6.49 4.67 -11.40
CA THR A 41 5.25 4.35 -12.12
C THR A 41 4.03 4.95 -11.42
N PHE A 42 3.97 4.89 -10.10
CA PHE A 42 2.86 5.43 -9.31
C PHE A 42 3.06 6.89 -8.87
N ASN A 43 4.15 7.54 -9.28
CA ASN A 43 4.53 8.89 -8.83
C ASN A 43 4.52 9.04 -7.29
N VAL A 44 5.10 8.07 -6.59
CA VAL A 44 5.22 8.06 -5.12
C VAL A 44 6.66 7.82 -4.66
N SER A 45 6.90 8.06 -3.38
CA SER A 45 8.17 7.71 -2.74
C SER A 45 8.32 6.20 -2.52
N ARG A 46 9.55 5.69 -2.47
CA ARG A 46 9.83 4.28 -2.11
C ARG A 46 9.24 3.89 -0.74
N PRO A 47 9.33 4.73 0.32
CA PRO A 47 8.64 4.46 1.59
C PRO A 47 7.14 4.23 1.45
N THR A 48 6.48 4.91 0.51
CA THR A 48 5.04 4.71 0.23
C THR A 48 4.78 3.29 -0.26
N ILE A 49 5.64 2.75 -1.13
CA ILE A 49 5.54 1.37 -1.61
C ILE A 49 5.68 0.38 -0.45
N TYR A 50 6.72 0.53 0.40
CA TYR A 50 6.88 -0.35 1.56
C TYR A 50 5.69 -0.31 2.52
N ARG A 51 5.12 0.87 2.77
CA ARG A 51 3.90 1.01 3.58
C ARG A 51 2.68 0.36 2.93
N ALA A 52 2.60 0.40 1.60
CA ALA A 52 1.51 -0.24 0.86
C ALA A 52 1.62 -1.77 0.95
N LEU A 53 2.81 -2.34 0.74
CA LEU A 53 3.05 -3.78 0.88
C LEU A 53 2.72 -4.29 2.28
N LYS A 54 3.21 -3.58 3.32
CA LYS A 54 2.91 -3.92 4.72
C LYS A 54 1.41 -3.91 5.03
N ARG A 55 0.65 -3.03 4.37
CA ARG A 55 -0.81 -2.95 4.55
C ARG A 55 -1.50 -4.19 3.96
N ILE A 56 -1.13 -4.58 2.75
CA ILE A 56 -1.67 -5.77 2.08
C ILE A 56 -1.40 -7.02 2.92
N GLU A 57 -0.19 -7.16 3.47
CA GLU A 57 0.18 -8.29 4.34
C GLU A 57 -0.59 -8.32 5.67
N ALA A 58 -1.07 -7.17 6.15
CA ALA A 58 -1.85 -7.10 7.39
C ALA A 58 -3.36 -7.30 7.16
N ASP A 59 -3.83 -7.11 5.92
CA ASP A 59 -5.21 -7.28 5.51
C ASP A 59 -5.50 -8.69 4.96
N ALA A 60 -4.45 -9.48 4.67
CA ALA A 60 -4.50 -10.89 4.27
C ALA A 60 -4.42 -11.83 5.50
#